data_AF-A0A0P0VUM1-F1
#
_entry.id   AF-A0A0P0VUM1-F1
#
_cell.length_a   1.000
_cell.length_b   1.000
_cell.length_c   1.000
_cell.angle_alpha   90.00
_cell.angle_beta   90.00
_cell.angle_gamma   90.00
#
_symmetry.space_group_name_H-M   'P 1'
#
loop_
_entity.id
_entity.type
_entity.pdbx_description
1 polymer ?
#
loop_
_entity_poly.entity_id
_entity_poly.type
_entity_poly.pdbx_seq_one_letter_code
_entity_poly.pdbx_strand_id
1 'polypeptide(L)'
;IAIVITAQISQIVKQNTHHQQQLAIAMAMTTRTLLLAAVCAAAALPRGWSPIKNIDDPHIQELGRWAITENNRVSPSDELTFHRVTGGEQQVVSGMNYRLEIEAASGGGDVTGSYGAVVFEQEWSNTRKLISFDKNHNF
;
A
#
# COMPACT_ATOMS: atom_id res chain seq x y z
N ILE A 1 -18.93 3.80 46.92
CA ILE A 1 -17.57 3.30 47.24
C ILE A 1 -17.34 1.89 46.65
N ALA A 2 -18.22 0.91 46.88
CA ALA A 2 -18.07 -0.44 46.32
C ALA A 2 -17.98 -0.51 44.77
N ILE A 3 -18.84 0.22 44.03
CA ILE A 3 -18.88 0.19 42.56
C ILE A 3 -17.56 0.66 41.91
N VAL A 4 -16.90 1.66 42.49
CA VAL A 4 -15.63 2.22 41.97
C VAL A 4 -14.48 1.23 42.17
N ILE A 5 -14.50 0.50 43.29
CA ILE A 5 -13.49 -0.53 43.61
C ILE A 5 -13.63 -1.73 42.65
N THR A 6 -14.86 -2.19 42.37
CA THR A 6 -15.08 -3.30 41.44
C THR A 6 -14.67 -2.96 40.00
N ALA A 7 -14.89 -1.70 39.58
CA ALA A 7 -14.46 -1.22 38.27
C ALA A 7 -12.92 -1.17 38.14
N GLN A 8 -12.21 -0.68 39.16
CA GLN A 8 -10.75 -0.66 39.18
C GLN A 8 -10.15 -2.07 39.14
N ILE A 9 -10.70 -3.01 39.92
CA ILE A 9 -10.24 -4.41 39.92
C ILE A 9 -10.46 -5.08 38.55
N SER A 10 -11.60 -4.82 37.90
CA SER A 10 -11.87 -5.35 36.55
C SER A 10 -10.90 -4.82 35.49
N GLN A 11 -10.49 -3.55 35.58
CA GLN A 11 -9.51 -2.95 34.66
C GLN A 11 -8.11 -3.54 34.86
N ILE A 12 -7.69 -3.75 36.11
CA ILE A 12 -6.39 -4.35 36.45
C ILE A 12 -6.31 -5.80 35.95
N VAL A 13 -7.39 -6.59 36.12
CA VAL A 13 -7.45 -7.96 35.60
C VAL A 13 -7.36 -7.97 34.08
N LYS A 14 -8.09 -7.11 33.38
CA LYS A 14 -8.08 -7.03 31.91
C LYS A 14 -6.71 -6.66 31.35
N GLN A 15 -6.02 -5.70 31.99
CA GLN A 15 -4.66 -5.29 31.60
C GLN A 15 -3.63 -6.41 31.84
N ASN A 16 -3.76 -7.16 32.94
CA ASN A 16 -2.90 -8.31 33.20
C ASN A 16 -3.15 -9.46 32.19
N THR A 17 -4.41 -9.71 31.79
CA THR A 17 -4.74 -10.71 30.77
C THR A 17 -4.14 -10.37 29.40
N HIS A 18 -4.10 -9.09 29.01
CA HIS A 18 -3.42 -8.67 27.77
C HIS A 18 -1.91 -8.90 27.83
N HIS A 19 -1.25 -8.62 28.97
CA HIS A 19 0.17 -8.93 29.15
C HIS A 19 0.44 -10.45 29.15
N GLN A 20 -0.43 -11.25 29.76
CA GLN A 20 -0.33 -12.73 29.74
C GLN A 20 -0.54 -13.31 28.33
N GLN A 21 -1.46 -12.74 27.53
CA GLN A 21 -1.65 -13.12 26.13
C GLN A 21 -0.48 -12.71 25.23
N GLN A 22 0.13 -11.55 25.48
CA GLN A 22 1.33 -11.10 24.76
C GLN A 22 2.55 -11.97 25.08
N LEU A 23 2.71 -12.42 26.33
CA LEU A 23 3.77 -13.35 26.73
C LEU A 23 3.55 -14.75 26.13
N ALA A 24 2.30 -15.25 26.11
CA ALA A 24 1.97 -16.56 25.54
C ALA A 24 2.15 -16.61 24.01
N ILE A 25 1.81 -15.53 23.28
CA ILE A 25 2.01 -15.44 21.83
C ILE A 25 3.51 -15.31 21.48
N ALA A 26 4.33 -14.69 22.34
CA ALA A 26 5.78 -14.58 22.15
C ALA A 26 6.54 -15.90 22.36
N MET A 27 5.99 -16.86 23.13
CA MET A 27 6.67 -18.13 23.46
C MET A 27 6.32 -19.31 22.53
N ALA A 28 5.29 -19.19 21.69
CA ALA A 28 4.92 -20.25 20.73
C ALA A 28 5.81 -20.28 19.46
N MET A 29 6.76 -19.35 19.32
CA MET A 29 7.62 -19.18 18.13
C MET A 29 9.07 -19.64 18.33
N THR A 30 9.43 -20.36 19.41
CA THR A 30 10.86 -20.54 19.76
C THR A 30 11.38 -21.97 19.99
N THR A 31 10.65 -23.06 19.77
CA THR A 31 11.24 -24.41 19.98
C THR A 31 10.83 -25.51 18.99
N ARG A 32 11.40 -25.50 17.78
CA ARG A 32 11.73 -26.72 17.02
C ARG A 32 12.97 -26.46 16.17
N THR A 33 14.12 -27.03 16.56
CA THR A 33 15.38 -26.87 15.82
C THR A 33 16.01 -28.24 15.60
N LEU A 34 16.21 -28.65 14.33
CA LEU A 34 17.44 -29.32 13.91
C LEU A 34 17.64 -29.18 12.38
N LEU A 35 18.81 -28.60 12.05
CA LEU A 35 19.44 -28.28 10.77
C LEU A 35 18.82 -28.84 9.48
N LEU A 36 18.28 -27.94 8.67
CA LEU A 36 18.57 -27.85 7.23
C LEU A 36 19.08 -26.42 6.99
N ALA A 37 20.14 -26.26 6.20
CA ALA A 37 20.74 -24.97 5.90
C ALA A 37 19.68 -23.99 5.35
N ALA A 38 19.18 -23.11 6.21
CA ALA A 38 18.35 -22.00 5.80
C ALA A 38 19.26 -20.97 5.18
N VAL A 39 19.22 -20.86 3.84
CA VAL A 39 19.54 -19.59 3.20
C VAL A 39 18.60 -18.58 3.84
N CYS A 40 19.11 -17.77 4.77
CA CYS A 40 18.42 -16.59 5.25
C CYS A 40 18.36 -15.60 4.08
N ALA A 41 17.50 -15.87 3.11
CA ALA A 41 16.85 -14.81 2.38
C ALA A 41 15.91 -14.16 3.41
N ALA A 42 16.48 -13.33 4.27
CA ALA A 42 15.71 -12.29 4.92
C ALA A 42 15.10 -11.51 3.76
N ALA A 43 13.84 -11.82 3.42
CA ALA A 43 13.03 -10.92 2.65
C ALA A 43 12.94 -9.69 3.55
N ALA A 44 13.88 -8.76 3.37
CA ALA A 44 13.81 -7.44 3.94
C ALA A 44 12.46 -6.91 3.46
N LEU A 45 11.46 -6.91 4.35
CA LEU A 45 10.24 -6.17 4.09
C LEU A 45 10.73 -4.76 3.81
N PRO A 46 10.60 -4.25 2.58
CA PRO A 46 11.11 -2.94 2.26
C PRO A 46 10.31 -2.00 3.13
N ARG A 47 10.95 -1.42 4.15
CA ARG A 47 10.32 -0.43 5.03
C ARG A 47 10.10 0.91 4.30
N GLY A 48 10.28 0.92 2.98
CA GLY A 48 10.23 2.03 2.06
C GLY A 48 9.67 1.56 0.72
N TRP A 49 9.85 2.38 -0.30
CA TRP A 49 9.46 2.03 -1.67
C TRP A 49 10.21 0.79 -2.16
N SER A 50 9.48 -0.04 -2.90
CA SER A 50 10.02 -1.25 -3.51
C SER A 50 9.47 -1.40 -4.92
N PRO A 51 10.24 -1.91 -5.88
CA PRO A 51 9.76 -2.07 -7.24
C PRO A 51 8.51 -2.94 -7.31
N ILE A 52 7.53 -2.54 -8.12
CA ILE A 52 6.40 -3.39 -8.49
C ILE A 52 6.93 -4.50 -9.40
N LYS A 53 6.78 -5.76 -8.98
CA LYS A 53 7.37 -6.90 -9.68
C LYS A 53 6.64 -7.25 -10.98
N ASN A 54 5.31 -7.15 -10.96
CA ASN A 54 4.46 -7.45 -12.10
C ASN A 54 3.71 -6.18 -12.50
N ILE A 55 4.26 -5.43 -13.46
CA ILE A 55 3.61 -4.23 -13.97
C ILE A 55 2.36 -4.56 -14.78
N ASP A 56 2.32 -5.74 -15.40
CA ASP A 56 1.18 -6.23 -16.18
C ASP A 56 0.07 -6.83 -15.28
N ASP A 57 0.22 -6.75 -13.96
CA ASP A 57 -0.85 -7.13 -13.04
C ASP A 57 -2.12 -6.32 -13.33
N PRO A 58 -3.29 -6.97 -13.55
CA PRO A 58 -4.53 -6.26 -13.85
C PRO A 58 -4.90 -5.19 -12.82
N HIS A 59 -4.56 -5.41 -11.54
CA HIS A 59 -4.79 -4.42 -10.48
C HIS A 59 -3.92 -3.18 -10.67
N ILE A 60 -2.63 -3.36 -11.01
CA ILE A 60 -1.72 -2.24 -11.25
C ILE A 60 -2.16 -1.43 -12.47
N GLN A 61 -2.57 -2.10 -13.55
CA GLN A 61 -3.12 -1.43 -14.73
C GLN A 61 -4.44 -0.71 -14.43
N GLU A 62 -5.29 -1.28 -13.57
CA GLU A 62 -6.52 -0.65 -13.09
C GLU A 62 -6.23 0.62 -12.29
N LEU A 63 -5.27 0.58 -11.36
CA LEU A 63 -4.87 1.75 -10.58
C LEU A 63 -4.35 2.89 -11.48
N GLY A 64 -3.58 2.57 -12.52
CA GLY A 64 -3.14 3.57 -13.50
C GLY A 64 -4.29 4.20 -14.27
N ARG A 65 -5.26 3.39 -14.73
CA ARG A 65 -6.47 3.88 -15.40
C ARG A 65 -7.34 4.73 -14.48
N TRP A 66 -7.47 4.30 -13.23
CA TRP A 66 -8.20 5.02 -12.19
C TRP A 66 -7.56 6.39 -11.91
N ALA A 67 -6.23 6.46 -11.81
CA ALA A 67 -5.50 7.71 -11.60
C ALA A 67 -5.74 8.72 -12.73
N ILE A 68 -5.71 8.28 -14.00
CA ILE A 68 -6.04 9.13 -15.16
C ILE A 68 -7.48 9.62 -15.09
N THR A 69 -8.42 8.73 -14.76
CA THR A 69 -9.84 9.09 -14.63
C THR A 69 -10.04 10.16 -13.55
N GLU A 70 -9.37 10.02 -12.42
CA GLU A 70 -9.45 10.97 -11.32
C GLU A 70 -8.79 12.31 -11.66
N ASN A 71 -7.66 12.30 -12.38
CA ASN A 71 -7.04 13.52 -12.88
C ASN A 71 -7.95 14.27 -13.87
N ASN A 72 -8.57 13.57 -14.81
CA ASN A 72 -9.45 14.21 -15.79
C ASN A 72 -10.70 14.85 -15.15
N ARG A 73 -11.13 14.38 -13.97
CA ARG A 73 -12.23 15.02 -13.21
C ARG A 73 -11.84 16.39 -12.67
N VAL A 74 -10.57 16.59 -12.31
CA VAL A 74 -10.08 17.87 -11.76
C VAL A 74 -9.53 18.80 -12.84
N SER A 75 -9.05 18.26 -13.96
CA SER A 75 -8.44 19.02 -15.07
C SER A 75 -9.03 18.62 -16.43
N PRO A 76 -10.29 18.97 -16.72
CA PRO A 76 -10.99 18.53 -17.93
C PRO A 76 -10.43 19.13 -19.23
N SER A 77 -9.70 20.25 -19.17
CA SER A 77 -9.05 20.86 -20.34
C SER A 77 -7.88 20.05 -20.88
N ASP A 78 -7.30 19.17 -20.06
CA ASP A 78 -6.10 18.39 -20.35
C ASP A 78 -6.43 16.90 -20.31
N GLU A 79 -7.55 16.51 -20.93
CA GLU A 79 -8.03 15.13 -20.90
C GLU A 79 -6.97 14.16 -21.43
N LEU A 80 -6.63 13.19 -20.58
CA LEU A 80 -5.69 12.13 -20.88
C LEU A 80 -6.40 10.81 -21.13
N THR A 81 -5.96 10.07 -22.13
CA THR A 81 -6.39 8.69 -22.36
C THR A 81 -5.32 7.74 -21.85
N PHE A 82 -5.68 6.87 -20.89
CA PHE A 82 -4.79 5.85 -20.34
C PHE A 82 -4.35 4.86 -21.42
N HIS A 83 -3.04 4.64 -21.54
CA HIS A 83 -2.46 3.60 -22.39
C HIS A 83 -2.08 2.37 -21.56
N ARG A 84 -1.10 2.53 -20.67
CA ARG A 84 -0.63 1.47 -19.75
C ARG A 84 0.21 2.05 -18.61
N VAL A 85 0.36 1.27 -17.55
CA VAL A 85 1.45 1.47 -16.58
C VAL A 85 2.72 0.84 -17.15
N THR A 86 3.83 1.55 -17.11
CA THR A 86 5.15 1.11 -17.62
C THR A 86 6.12 0.72 -16.50
N GLY A 87 5.85 1.16 -15.27
CA GLY A 87 6.77 1.01 -14.16
C GLY A 87 6.16 1.51 -12.86
N GLY A 88 6.92 1.36 -11.78
CA GLY A 88 6.55 1.96 -10.52
C GLY A 88 7.10 1.24 -9.29
N GLU A 89 6.79 1.84 -8.16
CA GLU A 89 7.14 1.35 -6.84
C GLU A 89 5.89 1.22 -5.96
N GLN A 90 5.96 0.35 -4.96
CA GLN A 90 4.93 0.14 -3.96
C GLN A 90 5.54 0.20 -2.56
N GLN A 91 4.73 0.63 -1.60
CA GLN A 91 5.10 0.72 -0.21
C GLN A 91 3.93 0.30 0.68
N VAL A 92 4.21 -0.59 1.64
CA VAL A 92 3.26 -0.96 2.69
C VAL A 92 3.24 0.12 3.76
N VAL A 93 2.04 0.59 4.10
CA VAL A 93 1.75 1.52 5.20
C VAL A 93 0.57 0.96 6.02
N SER A 94 -0.27 1.81 6.62
CA SER A 94 -1.63 1.41 7.02
C SER A 94 -2.53 1.30 5.77
N GLY A 95 -2.17 0.43 4.83
CA GLY A 95 -2.69 0.36 3.46
C GLY A 95 -1.54 0.15 2.48
N MET A 96 -1.74 0.54 1.22
CA MET A 96 -0.75 0.46 0.16
C MET A 96 -0.61 1.82 -0.52
N ASN A 97 0.63 2.27 -0.72
CA ASN A 97 0.94 3.34 -1.65
C ASN A 97 1.54 2.74 -2.93
N TYR A 98 1.12 3.24 -4.08
CA TYR A 98 1.65 2.91 -5.39
C TYR A 98 2.13 4.19 -6.06
N ARG A 99 3.39 4.22 -6.49
CA ARG A 99 3.97 5.26 -7.32
C ARG A 99 4.11 4.71 -8.73
N LEU A 100 3.17 5.07 -9.59
CA LEU A 100 3.02 4.52 -10.93
C LEU A 100 3.64 5.44 -11.96
N GLU A 101 4.30 4.84 -12.95
CA GLU A 101 4.70 5.48 -14.20
C GLU A 101 3.70 5.07 -15.28
N ILE A 102 3.05 6.06 -15.89
CA ILE A 102 1.89 5.87 -16.76
C ILE A 102 2.18 6.48 -18.12
N GLU A 103 1.99 5.70 -19.19
CA GLU A 103 1.84 6.23 -20.53
C GLU A 103 0.39 6.66 -20.76
N ALA A 104 0.21 7.89 -21.21
CA ALA A 104 -1.10 8.41 -21.59
C ALA A 104 -1.01 9.37 -22.78
N ALA A 105 -2.06 9.42 -23.59
CA ALA A 105 -2.16 10.34 -24.73
C ALA A 105 -3.00 11.57 -24.36
N SER A 106 -2.57 12.75 -24.80
CA SER A 106 -3.35 13.98 -24.66
C SER A 106 -4.14 14.26 -25.95
N GLY A 107 -5.42 14.61 -25.83
CA GLY A 107 -6.21 15.09 -26.97
C GLY A 107 -6.50 14.07 -28.07
N GLY A 108 -6.56 12.78 -27.75
CA GLY A 108 -6.94 11.71 -28.69
C GLY A 108 -5.95 11.45 -29.83
N GLY A 109 -4.76 12.05 -29.79
CA GLY A 109 -3.69 11.82 -30.77
C GLY A 109 -2.74 10.68 -30.39
N ASP A 110 -1.82 10.35 -31.31
CA ASP A 110 -0.83 9.27 -31.15
C ASP A 110 0.35 9.63 -30.22
N VAL A 111 0.42 10.86 -29.71
CA VAL A 111 1.54 11.32 -28.86
C VAL A 111 1.31 10.88 -27.42
N THR A 112 2.00 9.83 -27.00
CA THR A 112 2.03 9.35 -25.62
C THR A 112 3.02 10.15 -24.79
N GLY A 113 2.55 10.84 -23.76
CA GLY A 113 3.37 11.38 -22.67
C GLY A 113 3.56 10.38 -21.54
N SER A 114 4.62 10.55 -20.76
CA SER A 114 4.80 9.84 -19.49
C SER A 114 4.33 10.70 -18.32
N TYR A 115 3.67 10.06 -17.37
CA TYR A 115 3.07 10.68 -16.19
C TYR A 115 3.43 9.87 -14.95
N GLY A 116 3.58 10.55 -13.83
CA GLY A 116 3.74 9.95 -12.51
C GLY A 116 2.46 10.10 -11.71
N ALA A 117 2.01 9.03 -11.07
CA ALA A 117 0.87 9.09 -10.16
C ALA A 117 1.19 8.41 -8.83
N VAL A 118 0.80 9.02 -7.71
CA VAL A 118 0.85 8.37 -6.39
C VAL A 118 -0.59 8.05 -5.97
N VAL A 119 -0.89 6.77 -5.80
CA VAL A 119 -2.20 6.27 -5.39
C VAL A 119 -2.10 5.59 -4.04
N PHE A 120 -2.97 5.98 -3.11
CA PHE A 120 -3.16 5.26 -1.85
C PHE A 120 -4.40 4.37 -1.94
N GLU A 121 -4.30 3.14 -1.46
CA GLU A 121 -5.39 2.18 -1.38
C GLU A 121 -5.41 1.47 -0.03
N GLN A 122 -6.62 1.27 0.51
CA GLN A 122 -6.86 0.51 1.72
C GLN A 122 -8.12 -0.34 1.53
N GLU A 123 -7.93 -1.63 1.28
CA GLU A 123 -9.01 -2.56 0.94
C GLU A 123 -10.04 -2.71 2.07
N TRP A 124 -9.60 -2.88 3.32
CA TRP A 124 -10.50 -3.14 4.45
C TRP A 124 -11.43 -1.97 4.81
N SER A 125 -11.17 -0.77 4.26
CA SER A 125 -12.05 0.39 4.41
C SER A 125 -12.63 0.88 3.08
N ASN A 126 -12.36 0.17 1.98
CA ASN A 126 -12.71 0.59 0.61
C ASN A 126 -12.26 2.03 0.30
N THR A 127 -11.10 2.43 0.80
CA THR A 127 -10.58 3.78 0.60
C THR A 127 -9.56 3.78 -0.52
N ARG A 128 -9.72 4.67 -1.50
CA ARG A 128 -8.74 4.95 -2.55
C ARG A 128 -8.59 6.45 -2.75
N LYS A 129 -7.37 6.94 -2.91
CA LYS A 129 -7.06 8.38 -3.08
C LYS A 129 -5.93 8.59 -4.06
N LEU A 130 -6.09 9.58 -4.95
CA LEU A 130 -5.02 10.10 -5.79
C LEU A 130 -4.27 11.14 -4.96
N ILE A 131 -3.03 10.84 -4.59
CA ILE A 131 -2.21 11.69 -3.72
C ILE A 131 -1.49 12.75 -4.55
N SER A 132 -0.94 12.36 -5.70
CA SER A 132 -0.34 13.28 -6.67
C SER A 132 -0.44 12.74 -8.09
N PHE A 133 -0.42 13.64 -9.05
CA PHE A 133 -0.41 13.33 -10.48
C PHE A 133 0.34 14.43 -11.23
N ASP A 134 1.39 14.06 -11.96
CA ASP A 134 2.29 15.01 -12.61
C ASP A 134 2.78 14.45 -13.96
N LYS A 135 3.07 15.34 -14.90
CA LYS A 135 3.73 14.95 -16.16
C LYS A 135 5.22 14.71 -15.91
N ASN A 136 5.75 13.59 -16.38
CA ASN A 136 7.19 13.32 -16.30
C ASN A 136 7.92 14.13 -17.39
N HIS A 137 8.93 14.91 -17.00
CA HIS A 137 9.66 15.82 -17.89
C HIS A 137 10.90 15.20 -18.55
N ASN A 138 11.11 13.89 -18.47
CA ASN A 138 12.27 13.22 -19.07
C ASN A 138 11.94 12.67 -20.47
N PHE A 139 11.96 13.51 -21.50
CA PHE A 139 12.16 13.11 -22.91
C PHE A 139 12.88 14.20 -23.69
#